data_AF-A0A258CME4-F1
#
_entry.id   AF-A0A258CME4-F1
#
_cell.length_a   1.000
_cell.length_b   1.000
_cell.length_c   1.000
_cell.angle_alpha   90.00
_cell.angle_beta   90.00
_cell.angle_gamma   90.00
#
_symmetry.space_group_name_H-M   'P 1'
#
loop_
_entity.id
_entity.type
_entity.pdbx_description
1 polymer ?
#
loop_
_entity_poly.entity_id
_entity_poly.type
_entity_poly.pdbx_seq_one_letter_code
_entity_poly.pdbx_strand_id
1 'polypeptide(L)'
;MTETIHPTRLSCGSRVLDLSRPHVMGILNVTPDSFSDGGRHAGVDAALRHAAAMVAAGASLVDVGGESTRPGARAVSPTEEL
;
A
#
# COMPACT_ATOMS: atom_id res chain seq x y z
N MET A 1 -28.53 14.04 -24.66
CA MET A 1 -27.22 13.86 -24.01
C MET A 1 -27.47 13.25 -22.65
N THR A 2 -27.26 11.94 -22.51
CA THR A 2 -27.30 11.29 -21.20
C THR A 2 -25.94 11.53 -20.54
N GLU A 3 -25.88 12.37 -19.51
CA GLU A 3 -24.72 12.43 -18.63
C GLU A 3 -24.57 11.07 -17.96
N THR A 4 -23.48 10.38 -18.26
CA THR A 4 -23.09 9.17 -17.56
C THR A 4 -22.64 9.59 -16.16
N ILE A 5 -23.44 9.30 -15.14
CA ILE A 5 -23.03 9.49 -13.75
C ILE A 5 -21.93 8.47 -13.45
N HIS A 6 -20.67 8.92 -13.42
CA HIS A 6 -19.58 8.11 -12.92
C HIS A 6 -19.62 8.11 -11.39
N PRO A 7 -19.79 6.95 -10.74
CA PRO A 7 -19.78 6.89 -9.28
C PRO A 7 -18.41 7.33 -8.77
N THR A 8 -18.36 8.41 -8.00
CA THR A 8 -17.10 8.91 -7.41
C THR A 8 -16.75 8.21 -6.11
N ARG A 9 -17.64 7.40 -5.52
CA ARG A 9 -17.40 6.74 -4.24
C ARG A 9 -16.92 5.31 -4.43
N LEU A 10 -15.68 5.05 -4.02
CA LEU A 10 -15.07 3.72 -4.03
C LEU A 10 -15.07 3.13 -2.61
N SER A 11 -15.72 1.99 -2.42
CA SER A 11 -15.69 1.25 -1.16
C SER A 11 -14.38 0.48 -1.00
N CYS A 12 -13.65 0.73 0.09
CA CYS A 12 -12.40 0.06 0.45
C CYS A 12 -12.56 -0.59 1.83
N GLY A 13 -13.17 -1.78 1.87
CA GLY A 13 -13.54 -2.44 3.13
C GLY A 13 -14.59 -1.62 3.89
N SER A 14 -14.25 -1.20 5.12
CA SER A 14 -15.12 -0.35 5.97
C SER A 14 -14.97 1.16 5.70
N ARG A 15 -14.16 1.55 4.72
CA ARG A 15 -13.88 2.95 4.35
C ARG A 15 -14.42 3.26 2.96
N VAL A 16 -14.62 4.55 2.68
CA VAL A 16 -15.02 5.04 1.35
C VAL A 16 -14.04 6.13 0.91
N LEU A 17 -13.54 6.01 -0.31
CA LEU A 17 -12.69 7.00 -0.97
C LEU A 17 -13.54 7.79 -1.99
N ASP A 18 -13.58 9.11 -1.86
CA ASP A 18 -14.30 9.99 -2.81
C ASP A 18 -13.36 10.47 -3.93
N LEU A 19 -13.45 9.80 -5.07
CA LEU A 19 -12.72 10.05 -6.31
C LEU A 19 -13.17 11.30 -7.08
N SER A 20 -13.94 12.21 -6.44
CA SER A 20 -14.27 13.52 -7.02
C SER A 20 -13.05 14.42 -7.23
N ARG A 21 -11.90 14.04 -6.67
CA ARG A 21 -10.60 14.69 -6.83
C ARG A 21 -9.45 13.67 -6.97
N PRO A 22 -8.30 14.07 -7.51
CA PRO A 22 -7.10 13.23 -7.50
C PRO A 22 -6.65 12.90 -6.07
N HIS A 23 -6.09 11.71 -5.90
CA HIS A 23 -5.54 11.23 -4.63
C HIS A 23 -4.10 10.78 -4.79
N VAL A 24 -3.33 10.98 -3.74
CA VAL A 24 -1.99 10.41 -3.60
C VAL A 24 -2.11 9.08 -2.87
N MET A 25 -1.62 8.01 -3.51
CA MET A 25 -1.44 6.69 -2.93
C MET A 25 0.03 6.54 -2.53
N GLY A 26 0.29 6.34 -1.24
CA GLY A 26 1.62 6.00 -0.75
C GLY A 26 1.96 4.54 -1.07
N ILE A 27 3.19 4.25 -1.49
CA ILE A 27 3.63 2.89 -1.80
C ILE A 27 4.48 2.37 -0.64
N LEU A 28 4.03 1.30 0.01
CA LEU A 28 4.72 0.62 1.09
C LEU A 28 5.14 -0.79 0.64
N ASN A 29 6.37 -0.93 0.17
CA ASN A 29 6.93 -2.23 -0.17
C ASN A 29 7.43 -2.94 1.10
N VAL A 30 6.89 -4.13 1.36
CA VAL A 30 7.19 -4.96 2.53
C VAL A 30 7.90 -6.26 2.11
N THR A 31 9.06 -6.17 1.47
CA THR A 31 9.74 -7.34 0.89
C THR A 31 10.74 -8.00 1.86
N PRO A 32 10.96 -9.34 1.81
CA PRO A 32 11.82 -10.03 2.78
C PRO A 32 13.27 -9.50 2.87
N ASP A 33 13.80 -9.03 1.75
CA ASP A 33 15.12 -8.39 1.62
C ASP A 33 15.19 -6.97 2.22
N SER A 34 14.05 -6.32 2.44
CA SER A 34 13.98 -5.01 3.10
C SER A 34 13.98 -5.10 4.64
N PHE A 35 13.80 -6.31 5.21
CA PHE A 35 13.59 -6.52 6.65
C PHE A 35 14.48 -7.59 7.29
N SER A 36 15.46 -8.11 6.57
CA SER A 36 16.33 -9.21 7.03
C SER A 36 17.25 -8.84 8.20
N ASP A 37 17.51 -7.55 8.44
CA ASP A 37 18.61 -7.13 9.33
C ASP A 37 18.23 -6.95 10.81
N GLY A 38 16.98 -7.23 11.19
CA GLY A 38 16.62 -7.27 12.60
C GLY A 38 15.19 -7.69 12.85
N GLY A 39 14.96 -8.97 13.17
CA GLY A 39 13.71 -9.49 13.75
C GLY A 39 12.41 -9.25 12.94
N ARG A 40 11.54 -10.26 12.90
CA ARG A 40 10.19 -10.15 12.29
C ARG A 40 9.38 -8.94 12.80
N HIS A 41 9.65 -8.49 14.03
CA HIS A 41 9.01 -7.33 14.65
C HIS A 41 9.59 -5.97 14.22
N ALA A 42 10.91 -5.85 14.01
CA ALA A 42 11.47 -4.54 13.66
C ALA A 42 11.07 -4.11 12.24
N GLY A 43 10.80 -5.09 11.37
CA GLY A 43 10.27 -4.81 10.05
C GLY A 43 8.84 -4.30 10.03
N VAL A 44 7.96 -4.89 10.86
CA VAL A 44 6.59 -4.39 11.01
C VAL A 44 6.58 -2.97 11.58
N ASP A 45 7.38 -2.70 12.62
CA ASP A 45 7.44 -1.36 13.21
C ASP A 45 7.99 -0.31 12.22
N ALA A 46 8.97 -0.67 11.41
CA ALA A 46 9.48 0.19 10.36
C ALA A 46 8.43 0.48 9.28
N ALA A 47 7.68 -0.55 8.86
CA ALA A 47 6.58 -0.40 7.90
C ALA A 47 5.47 0.51 8.44
N LEU A 48 5.10 0.37 9.72
CA LEU A 48 4.11 1.22 10.38
C LEU A 48 4.58 2.68 10.48
N ARG A 49 5.84 2.93 10.86
CA ARG A 49 6.41 4.29 10.88
C ARG A 49 6.41 4.93 9.50
N HIS A 50 6.74 4.17 8.46
CA HIS A 50 6.72 4.66 7.08
C HIS A 50 5.29 4.98 6.63
N ALA A 51 4.32 4.10 6.90
CA ALA A 51 2.91 4.36 6.62
C ALA A 51 2.41 5.64 7.33
N ALA A 52 2.77 5.82 8.61
CA ALA A 52 2.41 7.02 9.36
C ALA A 52 3.02 8.29 8.74
N ALA A 53 4.28 8.23 8.27
CA ALA A 53 4.93 9.33 7.58
C ALA A 53 4.24 9.67 6.24
N MET A 54 3.81 8.67 5.48
CA MET A 54 3.06 8.87 4.23
C MET A 54 1.71 9.58 4.49
N VAL A 55 0.99 9.15 5.53
CA VAL A 55 -0.26 9.80 5.95
C VAL A 55 0.00 11.25 6.37
N ALA A 56 1.04 11.50 7.17
CA ALA A 56 1.42 12.85 7.59
C ALA A 56 1.81 13.75 6.39
N ALA A 57 2.38 13.17 5.32
CA ALA A 57 2.71 13.87 4.09
C ALA A 57 1.49 14.08 3.15
N GLY A 58 0.31 13.56 3.48
CA GLY A 58 -0.94 13.79 2.75
C GLY A 58 -1.40 12.63 1.86
N ALA A 59 -0.81 11.43 1.98
CA ALA A 59 -1.35 10.26 1.30
C ALA A 59 -2.78 9.96 1.77
N SER A 60 -3.70 9.76 0.81
CA SER A 60 -5.11 9.43 1.10
C SER A 60 -5.34 7.93 1.28
N LEU A 61 -4.42 7.13 0.73
CA LEU A 61 -4.39 5.68 0.87
C LEU A 61 -2.94 5.19 0.79
N VAL A 62 -2.72 3.96 1.23
CA VAL A 62 -1.43 3.27 1.17
C VAL A 62 -1.64 1.94 0.46
N ASP A 63 -0.79 1.65 -0.52
CA ASP A 63 -0.68 0.37 -1.19
C ASP A 63 0.45 -0.44 -0.56
N VAL A 64 0.15 -1.65 -0.10
CA VAL A 64 1.07 -2.50 0.67
C VAL A 64 1.33 -3.76 -0.14
N GLY A 65 2.58 -3.98 -0.56
CA GLY A 65 2.97 -5.14 -1.37
C GLY A 65 4.14 -5.90 -0.76
N GLY A 66 3.99 -7.22 -0.60
CA GLY A 66 5.04 -8.10 -0.05
C GLY A 66 6.00 -8.68 -1.10
N GLU A 67 5.61 -8.62 -2.37
CA GLU A 67 6.37 -9.14 -3.51
C GLU A 67 6.88 -8.01 -4.41
N SER A 68 8.16 -8.08 -4.79
CA SER A 68 8.77 -7.14 -5.73
C SER A 68 8.42 -7.52 -7.18
N THR A 69 7.91 -6.57 -7.95
CA THR A 69 7.63 -6.72 -9.39
C THR A 69 8.76 -6.22 -10.29
N ARG A 70 9.93 -5.91 -9.71
CA ARG A 70 11.10 -5.43 -10.45
C ARG A 70 11.68 -6.55 -11.34
N PRO A 71 12.28 -6.24 -12.49
CA PRO A 71 12.94 -7.24 -13.33
C PRO A 71 13.99 -8.04 -12.53
N GLY A 72 13.89 -9.36 -12.57
CA GLY A 72 14.81 -10.26 -11.87
C GLY A 72 14.53 -10.47 -10.37
N ALA A 73 13.41 -9.97 -9.85
CA ALA A 73 12.98 -10.29 -8.49
C ALA A 73 12.69 -11.78 -8.30
N ARG A 74 13.04 -12.32 -7.13
CA ARG A 74 12.68 -13.69 -6.74
C ARG A 74 11.19 -13.72 -6.40
N ALA A 75 10.47 -14.70 -6.94
CA ALA A 75 9.09 -14.96 -6.56
C ALA A 75 8.97 -15.26 -5.06
N VAL A 76 7.94 -14.71 -4.43
CA VAL A 76 7.63 -14.95 -3.02
C VAL A 76 6.54 -16.00 -2.94
N SER A 77 6.69 -16.99 -2.03
CA SER A 77 5.62 -17.98 -1.85
C SER A 77 4.44 -17.35 -1.09
N PRO A 78 3.18 -17.80 -1.29
CA PRO A 78 2.04 -17.23 -0.55
C PRO A 78 2.20 -17.29 0.98
N THR A 79 2.88 -18.32 1.49
CA THR A 79 3.18 -18.47 2.93
C THR A 79 4.25 -17.50 3.42
N GLU A 80 5.18 -17.08 2.55
CA GLU A 80 6.20 -16.08 2.87
C GLU A 80 5.64 -14.65 2.77
N GLU A 81 4.60 -14.44 1.94
CA GLU A 81 3.93 -13.15 1.78
C GLU A 81 2.92 -12.81 2.91
N LEU A 82 2.32 -13.83 3.54
CA LEU A 82 1.36 -13.71 4.65
C LEU A 82 2.02 -13.63 6.04
#